data_AF-A0A942GBG4-F1
#
_entry.id   AF-A0A942GBG4-F1
#
_cell.length_a   1.000
_cell.length_b   1.000
_cell.length_c   1.000
_cell.angle_alpha   90.00
_cell.angle_beta   90.00
_cell.angle_gamma   90.00
#
_symmetry.space_group_name_H-M   'P 1'
#
loop_
_entity.id
_entity.type
_entity.pdbx_description
1 polymer ?
#
loop_
_entity_poly.entity_id
_entity_poly.type
_entity_poly.pdbx_seq_one_letter_code
_entity_poly.pdbx_strand_id
1 'polypeptide(L)' 'MIIAGLPYSYAGQTSIEEITGGSPYGASTITGSDGSRMPSENELNAARFQGKHVAAIAKKLSGCCH' A
#
# COMPACT_ATOMS: atom_id res chain seq x y z
N MET A 1 5.09 5.51 17.90
CA MET A 1 5.26 4.87 16.57
C MET A 1 4.08 3.94 16.33
N ILE A 2 3.42 4.02 15.17
CA ILE A 2 2.30 3.14 14.80
C ILE A 2 2.67 2.38 13.53
N ILE A 3 2.20 1.14 13.39
CA ILE A 3 2.36 0.36 12.16
C ILE A 3 1.03 0.45 11.40
N ALA A 4 1.04 1.09 10.23
CA ALA A 4 -0.11 1.25 9.35
C ALA A 4 0.25 0.71 7.95
N GLY A 5 -0.04 -0.57 7.74
CA GLY A 5 0.19 -1.27 6.48
C GLY A 5 -0.90 -1.01 5.44
N LEU A 6 -0.94 -1.87 4.41
CA LEU A 6 -1.99 -1.86 3.41
C LEU A 6 -3.09 -2.83 3.86
N PRO A 7 -4.25 -2.34 4.36
CA PRO A 7 -5.26 -3.23 4.93
C PRO A 7 -5.90 -4.13 3.85
N TYR A 8 -6.38 -5.31 4.27
CA TYR A 8 -7.12 -6.25 3.41
C TYR A 8 -8.34 -5.64 2.70
N SER A 9 -8.82 -4.48 3.14
CA SER A 9 -9.85 -3.70 2.44
C SER A 9 -9.39 -3.21 1.06
N TYR A 10 -8.10 -3.26 0.76
CA TYR A 10 -7.59 -3.06 -0.61
C TYR A 10 -7.75 -4.35 -1.41
N ALA A 11 -8.82 -4.45 -2.20
CA ALA A 11 -9.16 -5.65 -2.99
C ALA A 11 -8.06 -6.08 -3.98
N GLY A 12 -7.19 -5.16 -4.41
CA GLY A 12 -6.08 -5.48 -5.30
C GLY A 12 -5.02 -6.40 -4.68
N GLN A 13 -4.99 -6.55 -3.35
CA GLN A 13 -4.11 -7.52 -2.66
C GLN A 13 -4.56 -8.97 -2.85
N THR A 14 -5.83 -9.21 -3.17
CA THR A 14 -6.37 -10.58 -3.34
C THR A 14 -6.42 -11.02 -4.80
N SER A 15 -5.99 -10.16 -5.74
CA SER A 15 -5.97 -10.55 -7.15
C SER A 15 -4.87 -11.57 -7.42
N ILE A 16 -5.20 -12.57 -8.25
CA ILE A 16 -4.29 -13.62 -8.73
C ILE A 16 -4.05 -13.51 -10.24
N GLU A 17 -4.59 -12.47 -10.88
CA GLU A 17 -4.55 -12.29 -12.34
C GLU A 17 -3.17 -11.80 -12.82
N GLU A 18 -2.46 -11.06 -11.97
CA GLU A 18 -1.12 -10.57 -12.25
C GLU A 18 -0.22 -10.76 -11.02
N ILE A 19 1.08 -10.97 -11.27
CA ILE A 19 2.10 -10.92 -10.23
C ILE A 19 2.13 -9.48 -9.70
N THR A 20 1.66 -9.29 -8.46
CA THR A 20 1.54 -8.00 -7.78
C THR A 20 2.36 -8.03 -6.50
N GLY A 21 3.14 -6.98 -6.25
CA GLY A 21 3.76 -6.70 -4.96
C GLY A 21 2.75 -6.12 -3.95
N GLY A 22 3.03 -6.35 -2.67
CA GLY A 22 2.24 -5.82 -1.56
C GLY A 22 1.80 -6.91 -0.58
N SER A 23 1.58 -6.50 0.66
CA SER A 23 1.12 -7.38 1.74
C SER A 23 0.34 -6.55 2.77
N PRO A 24 -0.33 -7.19 3.75
CA PRO A 24 -0.96 -6.48 4.85
C PRO A 24 -0.05 -5.48 5.59
N TYR A 25 1.27 -5.67 5.48
CA TYR A 25 2.29 -4.80 6.07
C TYR A 25 2.59 -3.54 5.24
N GLY A 26 2.21 -3.50 3.96
CA GLY A 26 2.43 -2.36 3.07
C GLY A 26 2.41 -2.71 1.59
N ALA A 27 2.20 -1.70 0.75
CA ALA A 27 2.37 -1.77 -0.68
C ALA A 27 3.85 -1.95 -1.02
N SER A 28 4.12 -2.77 -2.03
CA SER A 28 5.46 -2.95 -2.61
C SER A 28 5.33 -3.24 -4.10
N THR A 29 6.44 -3.16 -4.83
CA THR A 29 6.50 -3.48 -6.26
C THR A 29 7.50 -4.61 -6.50
N ILE A 30 7.19 -5.48 -7.45
CA ILE A 30 8.13 -6.49 -7.96
C ILE A 30 8.83 -5.94 -9.20
N THR A 31 10.16 -5.79 -9.14
CA THR A 31 10.93 -5.14 -10.24
C THR A 31 11.53 -6.11 -11.26
N GLY A 32 11.38 -7.42 -11.06
CA GLY A 32 12.14 -8.42 -11.81
C GLY A 32 13.62 -8.46 -11.39
N SER A 33 14.34 -9.52 -11.74
CA SER A 33 15.74 -9.73 -11.31
C SER A 33 16.73 -8.74 -11.93
N ASP A 34 16.38 -8.17 -13.08
CA ASP A 34 17.16 -7.18 -13.84
C ASP A 34 16.65 -5.75 -13.65
N GLY A 35 15.58 -5.56 -12.86
CA GLY A 35 14.95 -4.26 -12.64
C GLY A 35 14.10 -3.76 -13.82
N SER A 36 13.85 -4.59 -14.84
CA SER A 36 13.13 -4.18 -16.05
C SER A 36 11.62 -3.98 -15.84
N ARG A 37 11.03 -4.58 -14.79
CA ARG A 37 9.60 -4.47 -14.51
C ARG A 37 9.32 -3.18 -13.74
N MET A 38 8.55 -2.30 -14.36
CA MET A 38 7.99 -1.11 -13.72
C MET A 38 6.77 -1.48 -12.85
N PRO A 39 6.42 -0.66 -11.85
CA PRO A 39 5.23 -0.85 -11.04
C PRO A 39 3.98 -1.04 -11.90
N SER A 40 3.18 -2.08 -11.64
CA SER A 40 1.89 -2.23 -12.31
C SER A 40 0.86 -1.23 -11.80
N GLU A 41 -0.25 -1.03 -12.52
CA GLU A 41 -1.31 -0.14 -12.07
C GLU A 41 -1.88 -0.56 -10.70
N ASN A 42 -1.96 -1.87 -10.44
CA ASN A 42 -2.38 -2.39 -9.15
C ASN A 42 -1.42 -1.99 -8.02
N GLU A 43 -0.11 -2.08 -8.23
CA GLU A 43 0.90 -1.70 -7.24
C GLU A 43 0.89 -0.17 -6.98
N LEU A 44 0.68 0.63 -8.03
CA LEU A 44 0.53 2.09 -7.90
C LEU A 44 -0.75 2.47 -7.13
N ASN A 45 -1.86 1.78 -7.39
CA ASN A 45 -3.11 1.99 -6.68
C ASN A 45 -3.01 1.57 -5.21
N ALA A 46 -2.31 0.47 -4.93
CA ALA A 46 -1.98 0.03 -3.58
C ALA A 46 -1.18 1.10 -2.80
N ALA A 47 -0.14 1.67 -3.43
CA ALA A 47 0.66 2.74 -2.81
C ALA A 47 -0.16 4.00 -2.52
N ARG A 48 -1.03 4.42 -3.46
CA ARG A 48 -1.96 5.54 -3.26
C ARG A 48 -2.94 5.29 -2.12
N PHE A 49 -3.50 4.08 -2.06
CA PHE A 49 -4.41 3.69 -0.99
C PHE A 49 -3.71 3.75 0.37
N GLN A 50 -2.51 3.15 0.48
CA GLN A 50 -1.74 3.16 1.73
C GLN A 50 -1.41 4.59 2.16
N GLY A 51 -1.00 5.46 1.23
CA GLY A 51 -0.74 6.87 1.52
C GLY A 51 -1.96 7.58 2.11
N LYS A 52 -3.14 7.40 1.51
CA LYS A 52 -4.40 7.94 2.03
C LYS A 52 -4.75 7.39 3.42
N HIS A 53 -4.54 6.09 3.64
CA HIS A 53 -4.82 5.42 4.91
C HIS A 53 -3.96 5.98 6.04
N VAL A 54 -2.64 6.07 5.82
CA VAL A 54 -1.68 6.64 6.78
C VAL A 54 -2.01 8.10 7.07
N ALA A 55 -2.27 8.91 6.04
CA ALA A 55 -2.61 10.33 6.20
C ALA A 55 -3.90 10.53 7.02
N ALA A 56 -4.92 9.68 6.82
CA ALA A 56 -6.16 9.73 7.59
C ALA A 56 -5.94 9.38 9.07
N ILE A 57 -5.11 8.38 9.37
CA ILE A 57 -4.76 8.03 10.76
C ILE A 57 -3.97 9.16 11.41
N ALA A 58 -2.95 9.69 10.72
CA ALA A 58 -2.14 10.79 11.21
C ALA A 58 -3.01 12.00 11.57
N LYS A 59 -3.94 12.40 10.68
CA LYS A 59 -4.87 13.51 10.94
C LYS A 59 -5.69 13.31 12.21
N LYS A 60 -6.17 12.11 12.48
CA LYS A 60 -6.94 11.80 13.71
C LYS A 60 -6.06 11.89 14.97
N LEU A 61 -4.82 11.44 14.89
CA LEU A 61 -3.88 11.49 16.01
C LEU A 61 -3.41 12.92 16.30
N SER A 62 -3.13 13.71 15.26
CA SER A 62 -2.72 15.12 15.41
C SER A 62 -3.79 16.00 16.04
N GLY A 63 -5.08 15.64 15.91
CA GLY A 63 -6.18 16.40 16.51
C GLY A 63 -6.46 16.08 17.99
N CYS A 64 -5.82 15.05 18.56
CA CYS A 64 -6.09 14.58 19.93
C CYS A 64 -5.27 15.31 21.01
N CYS A 65 -4.35 16.20 20.62
CA CYS A 65 -3.61 17.08 21.53
C CYS A 65 -4.15 18.51 21.44
N HIS A 66 -5.35 18.72 21.98
CA HIS A 66 -5.85 19.99 22.50
C HIS A 66 -6.53 19.69 23.84
#